data_AF-A0A6L6LT00-F1
#
_entry.id   AF-A0A6L6LT00-F1
#
_cell.length_a   1.000
_cell.length_b   1.000
_cell.length_c   1.000
_cell.angle_alpha   90.00
_cell.angle_beta   90.00
_cell.angle_gamma   90.00
#
_symmetry.space_group_name_H-M   'P 1'
#
loop_
_entity.id
_entity.type
_entity.pdbx_description
1 polymer ?
#
loop_
_entity_poly.entity_id
_entity_poly.type
_entity_poly.pdbx_seq_one_letter_code
_entity_poly.pdbx_strand_id
1 'polypeptide(L)'
;MSSFFAVAFLVFLAGTCLAYFVLPKAVRPYWLLVCSYLFYMYDPENAGFVALLLSASAVTWAAALLLERLRVKWMRRVCLVVSLALCVGCLFYYKYFNFLGETLAALLDSFGLHYTAPSLDILAPVGISYFTFAALGYVIDVYRGRQRAEKNFCFYALFVSFFPCIVTGPIERAEHMIPQFKTPQTFDYARVSGGLFRILWGFFKKFVIANTLGTAVDAVYGNPGYGAYTGPILLLASLLYTYQLYCDFSAGCDVALGAGAVFGFELTENFRQPLRARSFTELWRRWHISLTSWFRDYLYIPLGGNRRGKARQYINQLVVFLVSGLWHGASLSMVVWGLLNGVYLCVGKATQDARRKLTRHNPLYHFTPVRRIFQTAVTYLLFTSCIIFFRSSEVFEGSKGIADALYIYGHLFSGWGKLFTAPDAIGRALVSIGLSVQTALVLAVSILVVETLESVQEPVNRTIRKVPIFLRWPLYYALVLGMLFFGSFANSGSIYGRF
;
A
#
# COMPACT_ATOMS: atom_id res chain seq x y z
N MET A 1 1.24 -5.77 -17.49
CA MET A 1 0.26 -6.53 -16.70
C MET A 1 -0.09 -5.66 -15.52
N SER A 2 -1.33 -5.21 -15.45
CA SER A 2 -1.79 -4.27 -14.41
C SER A 2 -2.22 -4.94 -13.10
N SER A 3 -2.29 -6.28 -13.05
CA SER A 3 -2.70 -7.00 -11.85
C SER A 3 -2.00 -8.35 -11.65
N PHE A 4 -1.63 -8.63 -10.40
CA PHE A 4 -1.17 -9.94 -9.94
C PHE A 4 -2.28 -10.97 -9.74
N PHE A 5 -3.54 -10.54 -9.72
CA PHE A 5 -4.70 -11.41 -9.49
C PHE A 5 -5.31 -11.93 -10.79
N ALA A 6 -4.69 -11.65 -11.94
CA ALA A 6 -5.11 -12.18 -13.22
C ALA A 6 -4.53 -13.60 -13.45
N VAL A 7 -5.30 -14.46 -14.12
CA VAL A 7 -4.80 -15.78 -14.57
C VAL A 7 -3.55 -15.63 -15.43
N ALA A 8 -3.49 -14.58 -16.25
CA ALA A 8 -2.33 -14.26 -17.07
C ALA A 8 -1.04 -14.11 -16.23
N PHE A 9 -1.12 -13.52 -15.03
CA PHE A 9 0.04 -13.43 -14.13
C PHE A 9 0.53 -14.79 -13.66
N LEU A 10 -0.38 -15.72 -13.33
CA LEU A 10 0.00 -17.07 -12.90
C LEU A 10 0.68 -17.84 -14.03
N VAL A 11 0.17 -17.73 -15.26
CA VAL A 11 0.78 -18.33 -16.45
C VAL A 11 2.17 -17.74 -16.69
N PHE A 12 2.28 -16.41 -16.63
CA PHE A 12 3.56 -15.70 -16.75
C PHE A 12 4.56 -16.12 -15.65
N LEU A 13 4.12 -16.20 -14.40
CA LEU A 13 4.95 -16.60 -13.27
C LEU A 13 5.42 -18.04 -13.41
N ALA A 14 4.54 -18.96 -13.81
CA ALA A 14 4.87 -20.37 -14.04
C ALA A 14 5.90 -20.53 -15.16
N GLY A 15 5.69 -19.87 -16.30
CA GLY A 15 6.64 -19.87 -17.42
C GLY A 15 8.00 -19.27 -17.05
N THR A 16 7.98 -18.13 -16.34
CA THR A 16 9.18 -17.47 -15.84
C THR A 16 9.95 -18.35 -14.87
N CYS A 17 9.25 -19.03 -13.95
CA CYS A 17 9.80 -19.96 -12.97
C CYS A 17 10.45 -21.18 -13.64
N LEU A 18 9.75 -21.80 -14.59
CA LEU A 18 10.27 -22.95 -15.33
C LEU A 18 11.57 -22.60 -16.06
N ALA A 19 11.57 -21.52 -16.84
CA ALA A 19 12.77 -21.04 -17.53
C ALA A 19 13.89 -20.67 -16.55
N TYR A 20 13.57 -19.98 -15.45
CA TYR A 20 14.55 -19.55 -14.44
C TYR A 20 15.33 -20.73 -13.85
N PHE A 21 14.66 -21.83 -13.52
CA PHE A 21 15.31 -23.00 -12.92
C PHE A 21 16.03 -23.90 -13.93
N VAL A 22 15.60 -23.91 -15.20
CA VAL A 22 16.28 -24.61 -16.30
C VAL A 22 17.56 -23.87 -16.73
N LEU A 23 17.53 -22.53 -16.73
CA LEU A 23 18.65 -21.72 -17.19
C LEU A 23 19.88 -21.81 -16.25
N PRO A 24 21.10 -21.68 -16.82
CA PRO A 24 22.32 -21.59 -16.03
C PRO A 24 22.27 -20.48 -14.99
N LYS A 25 22.87 -20.75 -13.82
CA LYS A 25 22.92 -19.83 -12.67
C LYS A 25 23.37 -18.40 -13.03
N ALA A 26 24.30 -18.25 -13.96
CA ALA A 26 24.85 -16.96 -14.36
C ALA A 26 23.86 -16.08 -15.16
N VAL A 27 22.94 -16.67 -15.93
CA VAL A 27 22.03 -15.92 -16.80
C VAL A 27 20.70 -15.58 -16.11
N ARG A 28 20.41 -16.20 -14.97
CA ARG A 28 19.16 -16.08 -14.20
C ARG A 28 18.74 -14.63 -13.89
N PRO A 29 19.62 -13.72 -13.41
CA PRO A 29 19.21 -12.34 -13.16
C PRO A 29 18.84 -11.59 -14.46
N TYR A 30 19.52 -11.88 -15.56
CA TYR A 30 19.22 -11.28 -16.86
C TYR A 30 17.90 -11.79 -17.43
N TRP A 31 17.59 -13.06 -17.22
CA TRP A 31 16.25 -13.60 -17.52
C TRP A 31 15.17 -12.87 -16.72
N LEU A 32 15.36 -12.67 -15.42
CA LEU A 32 14.43 -11.89 -14.60
C LEU A 32 14.30 -10.43 -15.05
N LEU A 33 15.38 -9.83 -15.57
CA LEU A 33 15.35 -8.48 -16.13
C LEU A 33 14.46 -8.44 -17.37
N VAL A 34 14.65 -9.37 -18.31
CA VAL A 34 13.80 -9.50 -19.50
C VAL A 34 12.34 -9.72 -19.09
N CYS A 35 12.07 -10.65 -18.18
CA CYS A 35 10.74 -10.89 -17.65
C CYS A 35 10.15 -9.64 -16.99
N SER A 36 10.96 -8.82 -16.32
CA SER A 36 10.50 -7.60 -15.66
C SER A 36 10.01 -6.55 -16.66
N TYR A 37 10.74 -6.35 -17.75
CA TYR A 37 10.29 -5.46 -18.83
C TYR A 37 9.11 -6.05 -19.60
N LEU A 38 9.08 -7.35 -19.88
CA LEU A 38 7.94 -8.01 -20.54
C LEU A 38 6.67 -7.91 -19.69
N PHE A 39 6.78 -8.10 -18.37
CA PHE A 39 5.67 -7.94 -17.45
C PHE A 39 5.09 -6.52 -17.52
N TYR A 40 5.97 -5.52 -17.59
CA TYR A 40 5.56 -4.11 -17.74
C TYR A 40 4.89 -3.85 -19.10
N MET A 41 5.51 -4.32 -20.19
CA MET A 41 5.04 -4.16 -21.58
C MET A 41 3.79 -4.97 -21.96
N TYR A 42 3.36 -5.91 -21.12
CA TYR A 42 2.22 -6.76 -21.46
C TYR A 42 0.94 -5.97 -21.78
N ASP A 43 0.79 -4.78 -21.19
CA ASP A 43 -0.23 -3.84 -21.62
C ASP A 43 0.39 -2.89 -22.66
N PRO A 44 -0.11 -2.85 -23.92
CA PRO A 44 0.44 -2.00 -24.97
C PRO A 44 0.52 -0.52 -24.60
N GLU A 45 -0.40 -0.02 -23.77
CA GLU A 45 -0.40 1.37 -23.30
C GLU A 45 0.85 1.69 -22.47
N ASN A 46 1.42 0.68 -21.81
CA ASN A 46 2.63 0.83 -21.00
C ASN A 46 3.94 0.75 -21.81
N ALA A 47 3.90 0.39 -23.09
CA ALA A 47 5.09 0.21 -23.91
C ALA A 47 5.94 1.49 -24.00
N GLY A 48 5.30 2.66 -24.17
CA GLY A 48 5.97 3.96 -24.17
C GLY A 48 6.64 4.29 -22.83
N PHE A 49 6.07 3.83 -21.72
CA PHE A 49 6.61 4.10 -20.39
C PHE A 49 7.81 3.21 -20.01
N VAL A 50 8.13 2.18 -20.80
CA VAL A 50 9.41 1.46 -20.64
C VAL A 50 10.59 2.38 -20.88
N ALA A 51 10.48 3.29 -21.86
CA ALA A 51 11.51 4.30 -22.10
C ALA A 51 11.70 5.19 -20.87
N LEU A 52 10.62 5.54 -20.16
CA LEU A 52 10.67 6.29 -18.91
C LEU A 52 11.37 5.49 -17.80
N LEU A 53 11.01 4.21 -17.61
CA LEU A 53 11.63 3.34 -16.61
C LEU A 53 13.13 3.13 -16.88
N LEU A 54 13.50 2.90 -18.14
CA LEU A 54 14.90 2.75 -18.57
C LEU A 54 15.68 4.05 -18.41
N SER A 55 15.11 5.19 -18.79
CA SER A 55 15.78 6.48 -18.65
C SER A 55 15.94 6.89 -17.19
N ALA A 56 14.92 6.67 -16.35
CA ALA A 56 15.05 6.83 -14.90
C ALA A 56 16.17 5.94 -14.34
N SER A 57 16.24 4.67 -14.76
CA SER A 57 17.30 3.74 -14.35
C SER A 57 18.68 4.19 -14.84
N ALA A 58 18.82 4.60 -16.09
CA ALA A 58 20.09 5.04 -16.67
C ALA A 58 20.62 6.31 -16.01
N VAL A 59 19.75 7.32 -15.81
CA VAL A 59 20.11 8.59 -15.18
C VAL A 59 20.57 8.38 -13.74
N THR A 60 19.82 7.61 -12.95
CA THR A 60 20.14 7.37 -11.54
C THR A 60 21.35 6.46 -11.37
N TRP A 61 21.54 5.48 -12.25
CA TRP A 61 22.75 4.66 -12.30
C TRP A 61 24.00 5.49 -12.63
N ALA A 62 23.94 6.30 -13.69
CA ALA A 62 25.04 7.18 -14.09
C ALA A 62 25.36 8.21 -13.01
N ALA A 63 24.34 8.82 -12.39
CA ALA A 63 24.51 9.73 -11.28
C ALA A 63 25.20 9.04 -10.08
N ALA A 64 24.82 7.82 -9.74
CA ALA A 64 25.47 7.07 -8.66
C ALA A 64 26.95 6.80 -8.94
N LEU A 65 27.30 6.39 -10.17
CA LEU A 65 28.70 6.20 -10.56
C LEU A 65 29.50 7.51 -10.53
N LEU A 66 28.90 8.61 -11.00
CA LEU A 66 29.52 9.93 -10.96
C LEU A 66 29.73 10.40 -9.52
N LEU A 67 28.74 10.22 -8.65
CA LEU A 67 28.83 10.52 -7.23
C LEU A 67 29.99 9.78 -6.54
N GLU A 68 30.29 8.53 -6.92
CA GLU A 68 31.42 7.80 -6.34
C GLU A 68 32.78 8.37 -6.79
N ARG A 69 32.86 8.91 -8.02
CA ARG A 69 34.08 9.52 -8.57
C ARG A 69 34.33 10.95 -8.07
N LEU A 70 33.26 11.71 -7.83
CA LEU A 70 33.34 13.10 -7.39
C LEU A 70 33.86 13.22 -5.94
N ARG A 71 35.02 13.87 -5.79
CA ARG A 71 35.62 14.19 -4.47
C ARG A 71 35.13 15.53 -3.90
N VAL A 72 34.76 16.46 -4.77
CA VAL A 72 34.37 17.82 -4.37
C VAL A 72 32.92 17.85 -3.88
N LYS A 73 32.69 18.30 -2.64
CA LYS A 73 31.39 18.24 -1.95
C LYS A 73 30.26 18.97 -2.70
N TRP A 74 30.53 20.16 -3.25
CA TRP A 74 29.49 20.93 -3.95
C TRP A 74 29.09 20.26 -5.27
N MET A 75 30.04 19.70 -6.02
CA MET A 75 29.76 18.96 -7.26
C MET A 75 28.92 17.71 -6.99
N ARG A 76 29.24 16.97 -5.90
CA ARG A 76 28.40 15.84 -5.45
C ARG A 76 26.97 16.30 -5.16
N ARG A 77 26.81 17.45 -4.50
CA ARG A 77 25.49 18.01 -4.17
C ARG A 77 24.73 18.40 -5.43
N VAL A 78 25.38 19.04 -6.41
CA VAL A 78 24.77 19.37 -7.70
C VAL A 78 24.34 18.10 -8.44
N CYS A 79 25.21 17.10 -8.54
CA CYS A 79 24.90 15.81 -9.18
C CYS A 79 23.68 15.14 -8.52
N LEU A 80 23.63 15.10 -7.19
CA LEU A 80 22.45 14.63 -6.46
C LEU A 80 21.21 15.46 -6.83
N VAL A 81 21.26 16.78 -6.67
CA VAL A 81 20.09 17.66 -6.89
C VAL A 81 19.54 17.52 -8.31
N VAL A 82 20.42 17.49 -9.33
CA VAL A 82 20.01 17.29 -10.73
C VAL A 82 19.35 15.93 -10.91
N SER A 83 19.94 14.85 -10.38
CA SER A 83 19.36 13.51 -10.47
C SER A 83 17.98 13.41 -9.78
N LEU A 84 17.85 14.00 -8.59
CA LEU A 84 16.58 14.08 -7.87
C LEU A 84 15.56 14.91 -8.65
N ALA A 85 15.97 16.07 -9.19
CA ALA A 85 15.10 16.96 -9.95
C ALA A 85 14.56 16.30 -11.22
N LEU A 86 15.38 15.52 -11.94
CA LEU A 86 14.92 14.77 -13.11
C LEU A 86 13.88 13.71 -12.72
N CYS A 87 14.15 12.90 -11.70
CA CYS A 87 13.24 11.84 -11.27
C CYS A 87 11.92 12.39 -10.69
N VAL A 88 12.01 13.40 -9.83
CA VAL A 88 10.84 14.07 -9.25
C VAL A 88 10.10 14.89 -10.31
N GLY A 89 10.80 15.48 -11.27
CA GLY A 89 10.21 16.18 -12.41
C GLY A 89 9.36 15.27 -13.29
N CYS A 90 9.84 14.05 -13.59
CA CYS A 90 9.04 13.04 -14.28
C CYS A 90 7.80 12.66 -13.45
N LEU A 91 7.96 12.38 -12.16
CA LEU A 91 6.83 12.07 -11.29
C LEU A 91 5.82 13.24 -11.25
N PHE A 92 6.31 14.48 -11.22
CA PHE A 92 5.48 15.68 -11.26
C PHE A 92 4.70 15.81 -12.56
N TYR A 93 5.36 15.66 -13.70
CA TYR A 93 4.72 15.74 -15.01
C TYR A 93 3.58 14.72 -15.14
N TYR A 94 3.83 13.45 -14.80
CA TYR A 94 2.85 12.38 -14.96
C TYR A 94 1.75 12.35 -13.90
N LYS A 95 2.03 12.84 -12.68
CA LYS A 95 1.11 12.67 -11.53
C LYS A 95 0.51 13.95 -10.99
N TYR A 96 1.25 15.06 -10.99
CA TYR A 96 0.87 16.28 -10.27
C TYR A 96 0.53 17.47 -11.17
N PHE A 97 0.87 17.42 -12.45
CA PHE A 97 0.69 18.54 -13.39
C PHE A 97 -0.78 19.01 -13.45
N ASN A 98 -1.70 18.11 -13.80
CA ASN A 98 -3.13 18.44 -13.92
C ASN A 98 -3.71 18.90 -12.57
N PHE A 99 -3.41 18.19 -11.48
CA PHE A 99 -3.89 18.55 -10.15
C PHE A 99 -3.48 19.97 -9.72
N LEU A 100 -2.25 20.39 -10.01
CA LEU A 100 -1.78 21.75 -9.70
C LEU A 100 -2.46 22.80 -10.58
N GLY A 101 -2.67 22.49 -11.86
CA GLY A 101 -3.43 23.34 -12.77
C GLY A 101 -4.86 23.56 -12.27
N GLU A 102 -5.58 22.47 -11.98
CA GLU A 102 -6.94 22.49 -11.45
C GLU A 102 -7.03 23.22 -10.10
N THR A 103 -6.07 22.99 -9.20
CA THR A 103 -6.02 23.67 -7.90
C THR A 103 -5.81 25.17 -8.07
N LEU A 104 -4.94 25.59 -9.00
CA LEU A 104 -4.69 27.00 -9.28
C LEU A 104 -5.92 27.66 -9.94
N ALA A 105 -6.57 26.99 -10.88
CA ALA A 105 -7.82 27.46 -11.49
C ALA A 105 -8.91 27.67 -10.43
N ALA A 106 -9.17 26.67 -9.58
CA ALA A 106 -10.14 26.78 -8.50
C ALA A 106 -9.80 27.91 -7.51
N LEU A 107 -8.52 28.12 -7.22
CA LEU A 107 -8.07 29.21 -6.36
C LEU A 107 -8.32 30.57 -7.01
N LEU A 108 -7.96 30.76 -8.28
CA LEU A 108 -8.14 32.02 -9.00
C LEU A 108 -9.63 32.34 -9.21
N ASP A 109 -10.45 31.33 -9.52
CA ASP A 109 -11.90 31.46 -9.61
C ASP A 109 -12.51 31.94 -8.29
N SER A 110 -11.96 31.52 -7.14
CA SER A 110 -12.42 32.00 -5.82
C SER A 110 -12.15 33.50 -5.58
N PHE A 111 -11.23 34.10 -6.34
CA PHE A 111 -10.97 35.54 -6.38
C PHE A 111 -11.67 36.25 -7.55
N GLY A 112 -12.55 35.56 -8.30
CA GLY A 112 -13.22 36.08 -9.49
C GLY A 112 -12.33 36.18 -10.73
N LEU A 113 -11.15 35.55 -10.71
CA LEU A 113 -10.23 35.49 -11.83
C LEU A 113 -10.41 34.18 -12.60
N HIS A 114 -11.14 34.23 -13.72
CA HIS A 114 -11.36 33.05 -14.54
C HIS A 114 -10.08 32.62 -15.26
N TYR A 115 -9.52 31.50 -14.82
CA TYR A 115 -8.34 30.87 -15.41
C TYR A 115 -8.66 29.44 -15.83
N THR A 116 -8.50 29.15 -17.11
CA THR A 116 -8.60 27.78 -17.62
C THR A 116 -7.22 27.14 -17.58
N ALA A 117 -7.03 26.20 -16.66
CA ALA A 117 -5.80 25.44 -16.60
C ALA A 117 -5.63 24.56 -17.85
N PRO A 118 -4.42 24.49 -18.43
CA PRO A 118 -4.10 23.49 -19.43
C PRO A 118 -4.26 22.08 -18.83
N SER A 119 -5.19 21.29 -19.33
CA SER A 119 -5.27 19.87 -19.02
C SER A 119 -4.52 19.09 -20.10
N LEU A 120 -3.60 18.24 -19.67
CA LEU A 120 -2.93 17.30 -20.56
C LEU A 120 -3.53 15.91 -20.32
N ASP A 121 -3.86 15.18 -21.38
CA ASP A 121 -4.30 13.79 -21.28
C ASP A 121 -3.10 12.87 -21.00
N ILE A 122 -2.60 12.96 -19.75
CA ILE A 122 -1.42 12.24 -19.30
C ILE A 122 -1.85 11.06 -18.45
N LEU A 123 -1.74 9.86 -19.01
CA LEU A 123 -1.84 8.63 -18.24
C LEU A 123 -0.55 8.43 -17.44
N ALA A 124 -0.67 8.31 -16.11
CA ALA A 124 0.47 7.97 -15.27
C ALA A 124 0.86 6.49 -15.46
N PRO A 125 2.16 6.18 -15.64
CA PRO A 125 2.59 4.80 -15.74
C PRO A 125 2.33 4.02 -14.46
N VAL A 126 1.84 2.78 -14.60
CA VAL A 126 1.71 1.86 -13.46
C VAL A 126 3.06 1.69 -12.77
N GLY A 127 3.11 1.88 -11.46
CA GLY A 127 4.33 1.68 -10.68
C GLY A 127 5.33 2.86 -10.69
N ILE A 128 5.03 3.98 -11.36
CA ILE A 128 5.90 5.18 -11.35
C ILE A 128 6.27 5.61 -9.92
N SER A 129 5.29 5.62 -9.02
CA SER A 129 5.48 5.94 -7.61
C SER A 129 6.53 5.03 -6.94
N TYR A 130 6.50 3.72 -7.23
CA TYR A 130 7.37 2.72 -6.60
C TYR A 130 8.79 2.75 -7.15
N PHE A 131 8.95 2.71 -8.49
CA PHE A 131 10.28 2.69 -9.08
C PHE A 131 11.00 4.03 -8.89
N THR A 132 10.27 5.16 -8.87
CA THR A 132 10.87 6.47 -8.52
C THR A 132 11.42 6.44 -7.10
N PHE A 133 10.69 5.88 -6.13
CA PHE A 133 11.16 5.82 -4.74
C PHE A 133 12.37 4.88 -4.58
N ALA A 134 12.40 3.75 -5.29
CA ALA A 134 13.55 2.86 -5.34
C ALA A 134 14.79 3.56 -5.92
N ALA A 135 14.62 4.26 -7.04
CA ALA A 135 15.70 4.98 -7.74
C ALA A 135 16.24 6.15 -6.91
N LEU A 136 15.35 7.00 -6.35
CA LEU A 136 15.72 8.11 -5.48
C LEU A 136 16.46 7.62 -4.23
N GLY A 137 15.95 6.57 -3.57
CA GLY A 137 16.55 6.02 -2.37
C GLY A 137 18.00 5.56 -2.61
N TYR A 138 18.23 4.85 -3.71
CA TYR A 138 19.56 4.40 -4.10
C TYR A 138 20.54 5.56 -4.32
N VAL A 139 20.19 6.58 -5.11
CA VAL A 139 21.09 7.72 -5.37
C VAL A 139 21.40 8.49 -4.09
N ILE A 140 20.40 8.66 -3.21
CA ILE A 140 20.58 9.31 -1.90
C ILE A 140 21.53 8.51 -1.02
N ASP A 141 21.42 7.18 -0.96
CA ASP A 141 22.29 6.35 -0.13
C ASP A 141 23.73 6.28 -0.67
N VAL A 142 23.93 6.29 -1.98
CA VAL A 142 25.26 6.43 -2.60
C VAL A 142 25.86 7.80 -2.29
N TYR A 143 25.08 8.89 -2.41
CA TYR A 143 25.53 10.23 -2.03
C TYR A 143 25.98 10.29 -0.56
N ARG A 144 25.21 9.66 0.35
CA ARG A 144 25.49 9.57 1.79
C ARG A 144 26.61 8.59 2.15
N GLY A 145 27.12 7.81 1.19
CA GLY A 145 28.15 6.81 1.41
C GLY A 145 27.69 5.58 2.20
N ARG A 146 26.37 5.31 2.27
CA ARG A 146 25.81 4.12 2.92
C ARG A 146 25.92 2.88 2.04
N GLN A 147 25.91 3.07 0.73
CA GLN A 147 26.04 2.02 -0.27
C GLN A 147 27.02 2.45 -1.37
N ARG A 148 27.79 1.51 -1.92
CA ARG A 148 28.64 1.76 -3.11
C ARG A 148 27.80 1.73 -4.39
N ALA A 149 28.20 2.46 -5.43
CA ALA A 149 27.48 2.42 -6.69
C ALA A 149 27.62 1.05 -7.36
N GLU A 150 26.51 0.50 -7.81
CA GLU A 150 26.45 -0.70 -8.62
C GLU A 150 27.09 -0.44 -9.99
N LYS A 151 28.06 -1.27 -10.37
CA LYS A 151 28.79 -1.12 -11.64
C LYS A 151 28.10 -1.87 -12.78
N ASN A 152 27.30 -2.89 -12.48
CA ASN A 152 26.55 -3.62 -13.48
C ASN A 152 25.16 -2.99 -13.68
N PHE A 153 24.98 -2.31 -14.81
CA PHE A 153 23.70 -1.67 -15.15
C PHE A 153 22.52 -2.66 -15.14
N CYS A 154 22.71 -3.92 -15.56
CA CYS A 154 21.63 -4.89 -15.59
C CYS A 154 21.11 -5.26 -14.19
N PHE A 155 21.99 -5.36 -13.19
CA PHE A 155 21.56 -5.61 -11.81
C PHE A 155 20.85 -4.41 -11.21
N TYR A 156 21.29 -3.20 -11.55
CA TYR A 156 20.62 -1.99 -11.13
C TYR A 156 19.24 -1.83 -11.78
N ALA A 157 19.16 -2.01 -13.10
CA ALA A 157 17.91 -2.00 -13.85
C ALA A 157 16.95 -3.08 -13.33
N LEU A 158 17.45 -4.28 -13.00
CA LEU A 158 16.65 -5.34 -12.39
C LEU A 158 16.10 -4.90 -11.04
N PHE A 159 16.89 -4.27 -10.18
CA PHE A 159 16.43 -3.75 -8.90
C PHE A 159 15.28 -2.75 -9.07
N VAL A 160 15.40 -1.80 -10.00
CA VAL A 160 14.37 -0.77 -10.22
C VAL A 160 13.12 -1.34 -10.89
N SER A 161 13.28 -2.32 -11.79
CA SER A 161 12.19 -2.87 -12.60
C SER A 161 11.56 -4.16 -12.04
N PHE A 162 12.08 -4.72 -10.94
CA PHE A 162 11.75 -6.07 -10.48
C PHE A 162 10.24 -6.32 -10.40
N PHE A 163 9.71 -7.15 -11.32
CA PHE A 163 8.26 -7.26 -11.52
C PHE A 163 7.44 -7.63 -10.27
N PRO A 164 7.93 -8.44 -9.31
CA PRO A 164 7.16 -8.71 -8.10
C PRO A 164 6.89 -7.45 -7.27
N CYS A 165 7.74 -6.42 -7.37
CA CYS A 165 7.62 -5.21 -6.56
C CYS A 165 7.06 -4.00 -7.31
N ILE A 166 6.96 -4.04 -8.65
CA ILE A 166 6.70 -2.82 -9.45
C ILE A 166 5.25 -2.34 -9.39
N VAL A 167 4.26 -3.24 -9.27
CA VAL A 167 2.83 -2.89 -9.24
C VAL A 167 2.33 -2.73 -7.80
N THR A 168 2.54 -3.78 -7.00
CA THR A 168 2.12 -3.82 -5.60
C THR A 168 3.11 -4.64 -4.81
N GLY A 169 3.96 -4.00 -4.02
CA GLY A 169 4.95 -4.71 -3.21
C GLY A 169 5.69 -3.77 -2.27
N PRO A 170 6.65 -4.29 -1.50
CA PRO A 170 7.51 -3.44 -0.70
C PRO A 170 8.37 -2.54 -1.59
N ILE A 171 8.52 -1.28 -1.17
CA ILE A 171 9.53 -0.36 -1.68
C ILE A 171 10.89 -0.85 -1.17
N GLU A 172 11.53 -1.69 -1.98
CA GLU A 172 12.79 -2.34 -1.63
C GLU A 172 13.98 -1.37 -1.58
N ARG A 173 15.01 -1.78 -0.83
CA ARG A 173 16.29 -1.09 -0.76
C ARG A 173 17.31 -1.79 -1.65
N ALA A 174 18.11 -1.01 -2.38
CA ALA A 174 19.19 -1.55 -3.19
C ALA A 174 20.22 -2.33 -2.36
N GLU A 175 20.50 -1.90 -1.12
CA GLU A 175 21.37 -2.59 -0.16
C GLU A 175 20.90 -4.02 0.14
N HIS A 176 19.58 -4.23 0.17
CA HIS A 176 18.98 -5.53 0.46
C HIS A 176 18.84 -6.41 -0.78
N MET A 177 18.44 -5.82 -1.92
CA MET A 177 18.10 -6.58 -3.14
C MET A 177 19.29 -6.91 -4.04
N ILE A 178 20.15 -5.94 -4.32
CA ILE A 178 21.23 -6.10 -5.31
C ILE A 178 22.19 -7.24 -4.95
N PRO A 179 22.62 -7.42 -3.69
CA PRO A 179 23.46 -8.56 -3.31
C PRO A 179 22.81 -9.91 -3.63
N GLN A 180 21.50 -10.04 -3.46
CA GLN A 180 20.77 -11.29 -3.72
C GLN A 180 20.76 -11.66 -5.21
N PHE A 181 20.82 -10.67 -6.12
CA PHE A 181 20.93 -10.93 -7.56
C PHE A 181 22.32 -11.43 -7.97
N LYS A 182 23.37 -11.03 -7.23
CA LYS A 182 24.75 -11.43 -7.49
C LYS A 182 25.05 -12.85 -7.01
N THR A 183 24.30 -13.33 -6.02
CA THR A 183 24.44 -14.68 -5.48
C THR A 183 23.45 -15.62 -6.18
N PRO A 184 23.92 -16.61 -6.96
CA PRO A 184 23.01 -17.49 -7.69
C PRO A 184 22.13 -18.32 -6.76
N GLN A 185 20.82 -18.20 -6.91
CA GLN A 185 19.84 -18.93 -6.12
C GLN A 185 19.70 -20.38 -6.62
N THR A 186 19.72 -21.36 -5.72
CA THR A 186 19.40 -22.77 -6.01
C THR A 186 17.93 -23.06 -5.78
N PHE A 187 17.42 -24.14 -6.37
CA PHE A 187 16.07 -24.61 -6.06
C PHE A 187 16.02 -25.13 -4.63
N ASP A 188 15.02 -24.67 -3.87
CA ASP A 188 14.73 -25.13 -2.52
C ASP A 188 13.22 -25.38 -2.44
N TYR A 189 12.85 -26.65 -2.21
CA TYR A 189 11.45 -27.05 -2.18
C TYR A 189 10.65 -26.35 -1.06
N ALA A 190 11.24 -26.17 0.13
CA ALA A 190 10.55 -25.56 1.26
C ALA A 190 10.27 -24.07 1.00
N ARG A 191 11.24 -23.35 0.42
CA ARG A 191 11.11 -21.95 0.04
C ARG A 191 10.12 -21.76 -1.09
N VAL A 192 10.21 -22.56 -2.16
CA VAL A 192 9.30 -22.48 -3.32
C VAL A 192 7.88 -22.80 -2.90
N SER A 193 7.65 -23.92 -2.19
CA SER A 193 6.31 -24.30 -1.74
C SER A 193 5.73 -23.31 -0.70
N GLY A 194 6.57 -22.74 0.18
CA GLY A 194 6.16 -21.66 1.08
C GLY A 194 5.79 -20.38 0.32
N GLY A 195 6.55 -20.01 -0.71
CA GLY A 195 6.25 -18.87 -1.59
C GLY A 195 4.91 -19.06 -2.34
N LEU A 196 4.68 -20.24 -2.91
CA LEU A 196 3.41 -20.59 -3.55
C LEU A 196 2.22 -20.55 -2.57
N PHE A 197 2.42 -21.03 -1.34
CA PHE A 197 1.39 -20.89 -0.30
C PHE A 197 1.09 -19.42 0.01
N ARG A 198 2.12 -18.56 0.04
CA ARG A 198 1.92 -17.12 0.28
C ARG A 198 1.13 -16.44 -0.84
N ILE A 199 1.36 -16.85 -2.09
CA ILE A 199 0.55 -16.40 -3.23
C ILE A 199 -0.91 -16.84 -3.05
N LEU A 200 -1.14 -18.11 -2.72
CA LEU A 200 -2.47 -18.65 -2.41
C LEU A 200 -3.15 -17.87 -1.27
N TRP A 201 -2.39 -17.55 -0.21
CA TRP A 201 -2.87 -16.75 0.91
C TRP A 201 -3.30 -15.34 0.50
N GLY A 202 -2.51 -14.68 -0.35
CA GLY A 202 -2.87 -13.40 -0.94
C GLY A 202 -4.15 -13.48 -1.76
N PHE A 203 -4.29 -14.50 -2.61
CA PHE A 203 -5.52 -14.71 -3.39
C PHE A 203 -6.75 -14.94 -2.52
N PHE A 204 -6.62 -15.73 -1.45
CA PHE A 204 -7.72 -15.92 -0.51
C PHE A 204 -8.16 -14.59 0.12
N LYS A 205 -7.22 -13.79 0.63
CA LYS A 205 -7.51 -12.45 1.19
C LYS A 205 -8.15 -11.52 0.16
N LYS A 206 -7.71 -11.55 -1.09
CA LYS A 206 -8.25 -10.73 -2.18
C LYS A 206 -9.67 -11.16 -2.55
N PHE A 207 -9.85 -12.40 -2.97
CA PHE A 207 -11.09 -12.84 -3.60
C PHE A 207 -12.20 -13.13 -2.59
N VAL A 208 -11.89 -13.73 -1.44
CA VAL A 208 -12.92 -14.14 -0.46
C VAL A 208 -13.28 -12.98 0.48
N ILE A 209 -12.29 -12.17 0.87
CA ILE A 209 -12.50 -11.10 1.85
C ILE A 209 -12.59 -9.73 1.17
N ALA A 210 -11.52 -9.25 0.55
CA ALA A 210 -11.45 -7.87 0.06
C ALA A 210 -12.52 -7.57 -1.00
N ASN A 211 -12.66 -8.43 -2.02
CA ASN A 211 -13.64 -8.21 -3.09
C ASN A 211 -15.08 -8.34 -2.60
N THR A 212 -15.36 -9.27 -1.68
CA THR A 212 -16.69 -9.42 -1.06
C THR A 212 -17.05 -8.20 -0.21
N LEU A 213 -16.11 -7.69 0.59
CA LEU A 213 -16.29 -6.41 1.30
C LEU A 213 -16.47 -5.25 0.31
N GLY A 214 -15.74 -5.26 -0.79
CA GLY A 214 -15.83 -4.26 -1.86
C GLY A 214 -17.22 -4.15 -2.45
N THR A 215 -17.89 -5.27 -2.73
CA THR A 215 -19.30 -5.24 -3.18
C THR A 215 -20.20 -4.49 -2.20
N ALA A 216 -20.03 -4.68 -0.90
CA ALA A 216 -20.83 -4.00 0.11
C ALA A 216 -20.47 -2.52 0.28
N VAL A 217 -19.18 -2.20 0.18
CA VAL A 217 -18.68 -0.83 0.24
C VAL A 217 -19.16 -0.04 -0.98
N ASP A 218 -19.03 -0.60 -2.16
CA ASP A 218 -19.39 0.05 -3.43
C ASP A 218 -20.91 0.24 -3.55
N ALA A 219 -21.72 -0.64 -2.95
CA ALA A 219 -23.17 -0.42 -2.88
C ALA A 219 -23.54 0.88 -2.12
N VAL A 220 -22.73 1.29 -1.15
CA VAL A 220 -22.95 2.52 -0.37
C VAL A 220 -22.23 3.71 -0.99
N TYR A 221 -20.92 3.58 -1.27
CA TYR A 221 -20.09 4.66 -1.80
C TYR A 221 -20.33 4.96 -3.28
N GLY A 222 -20.82 3.99 -4.05
CA GLY A 222 -21.14 4.15 -5.47
C GLY A 222 -22.52 4.73 -5.74
N ASN A 223 -23.34 4.98 -4.71
CA ASN A 223 -24.71 5.47 -4.89
C ASN A 223 -24.77 7.01 -4.89
N PRO A 224 -25.20 7.67 -5.98
CA PRO A 224 -25.25 9.11 -6.06
C PRO A 224 -26.09 9.74 -4.94
N GLY A 225 -25.44 10.56 -4.11
CA GLY A 225 -26.12 11.42 -3.13
C GLY A 225 -26.39 10.78 -1.77
N TYR A 226 -26.03 9.51 -1.54
CA TYR A 226 -26.03 8.81 -0.24
C TYR A 226 -27.36 8.81 0.56
N GLY A 227 -28.39 9.53 0.12
CA GLY A 227 -29.59 9.87 0.91
C GLY A 227 -30.46 8.69 1.27
N ALA A 228 -30.24 7.53 0.63
CA ALA A 228 -30.87 6.26 0.99
C ALA A 228 -30.29 5.65 2.28
N TYR A 229 -29.12 6.08 2.75
CA TYR A 229 -28.39 5.46 3.86
C TYR A 229 -28.30 6.37 5.08
N THR A 230 -28.49 5.77 6.26
CA THR A 230 -28.33 6.44 7.56
C THR A 230 -26.91 6.29 8.12
N GLY A 231 -26.57 7.10 9.12
CA GLY A 231 -25.29 7.06 9.84
C GLY A 231 -24.76 5.67 10.20
N PRO A 232 -25.56 4.73 10.75
CA PRO A 232 -25.11 3.35 11.01
C PRO A 232 -24.56 2.61 9.78
N ILE A 233 -25.23 2.75 8.63
CA ILE A 233 -24.83 2.08 7.38
C ILE A 233 -23.59 2.76 6.78
N LEU A 234 -23.52 4.10 6.84
CA LEU A 234 -22.35 4.86 6.40
C LEU A 234 -21.10 4.52 7.24
N LEU A 235 -21.26 4.41 8.57
CA LEU A 235 -20.20 3.98 9.47
C LEU A 235 -19.79 2.55 9.17
N LEU A 236 -20.75 1.63 9.02
CA LEU A 236 -20.46 0.24 8.68
C LEU A 236 -19.67 0.14 7.38
N ALA A 237 -20.11 0.81 6.31
CA ALA A 237 -19.40 0.83 5.03
C ALA A 237 -17.97 1.37 5.17
N SER A 238 -17.76 2.43 5.96
CA SER A 238 -16.42 2.98 6.24
C SER A 238 -15.53 1.99 7.00
N LEU A 239 -16.08 1.28 7.99
CA LEU A 239 -15.37 0.24 8.74
C LEU A 239 -15.02 -0.95 7.85
N LEU A 240 -15.92 -1.39 6.99
CA LEU A 240 -15.69 -2.50 6.06
C LEU A 240 -14.64 -2.11 5.02
N TYR A 241 -14.68 -0.88 4.50
CA TYR A 241 -13.67 -0.39 3.55
C TYR A 241 -12.28 -0.34 4.16
N THR A 242 -12.15 0.02 5.43
CA THR A 242 -10.86 -0.01 6.13
C THR A 242 -10.26 -1.42 6.17
N TYR A 243 -11.10 -2.44 6.41
CA TYR A 243 -10.66 -3.84 6.39
C TYR A 243 -10.42 -4.37 4.97
N GLN A 244 -11.26 -3.98 4.00
CA GLN A 244 -11.08 -4.25 2.59
C GLN A 244 -9.74 -3.74 2.10
N LEU A 245 -9.42 -2.48 2.36
CA LEU A 245 -8.17 -1.84 1.95
C LEU A 245 -6.96 -2.57 2.51
N TYR A 246 -7.02 -2.98 3.79
CA TYR A 246 -5.98 -3.80 4.40
C TYR A 246 -5.81 -5.15 3.68
N CYS A 247 -6.91 -5.88 3.48
CA CYS A 247 -6.85 -7.22 2.87
C CYS A 247 -6.40 -7.16 1.41
N ASP A 248 -6.89 -6.20 0.64
CA ASP A 248 -6.52 -5.98 -0.75
C ASP A 248 -5.02 -5.69 -0.89
N PHE A 249 -4.53 -4.74 -0.10
CA PHE A 249 -3.14 -4.33 -0.23
C PHE A 249 -2.17 -5.36 0.34
N SER A 250 -2.50 -5.95 1.50
CA SER A 250 -1.69 -7.01 2.07
C SER A 250 -1.68 -8.25 1.20
N ALA A 251 -2.78 -8.57 0.51
CA ALA A 251 -2.83 -9.64 -0.48
C ALA A 251 -1.85 -9.39 -1.64
N GLY A 252 -1.83 -8.18 -2.21
CA GLY A 252 -0.88 -7.82 -3.27
C GLY A 252 0.57 -7.98 -2.81
N CYS A 253 0.87 -7.52 -1.58
CA CYS A 253 2.19 -7.71 -0.97
C CYS A 253 2.53 -9.20 -0.74
N ASP A 254 1.57 -10.02 -0.32
CA ASP A 254 1.79 -11.46 -0.14
C ASP A 254 2.08 -12.18 -1.45
N VAL A 255 1.41 -11.79 -2.54
CA VAL A 255 1.72 -12.30 -3.88
C VAL A 255 3.13 -11.88 -4.31
N ALA A 256 3.52 -10.61 -4.09
CA ALA A 256 4.87 -10.12 -4.36
C ALA A 256 5.93 -10.89 -3.57
N LEU A 257 5.76 -10.99 -2.24
CA LEU A 257 6.64 -11.70 -1.32
C LEU A 257 6.74 -13.20 -1.67
N GLY A 258 5.62 -13.80 -2.05
CA GLY A 258 5.56 -15.19 -2.49
C GLY A 258 6.31 -15.43 -3.81
N ALA A 259 6.10 -14.55 -4.80
CA ALA A 259 6.81 -14.60 -6.08
C ALA A 259 8.32 -14.41 -5.89
N GLY A 260 8.74 -13.42 -5.09
CA GLY A 260 10.14 -13.24 -4.71
C GLY A 260 10.74 -14.51 -4.09
N ALA A 261 10.05 -15.12 -3.13
CA ALA A 261 10.50 -16.35 -2.48
C ALA A 261 10.64 -17.54 -3.45
N VAL A 262 9.75 -17.66 -4.44
CA VAL A 262 9.86 -18.69 -5.48
C VAL A 262 11.20 -18.56 -6.22
N PHE A 263 11.61 -17.35 -6.60
CA PHE A 263 12.91 -17.11 -7.26
C PHE A 263 14.11 -17.07 -6.31
N GLY A 264 13.87 -17.15 -5.00
CA GLY A 264 14.91 -17.14 -3.98
C GLY A 264 15.33 -15.77 -3.47
N PHE A 265 14.48 -14.76 -3.65
CA PHE A 265 14.69 -13.44 -3.07
C PHE A 265 13.82 -13.27 -1.83
N GLU A 266 14.43 -12.81 -0.75
CA GLU A 266 13.73 -12.36 0.43
C GLU A 266 13.37 -10.89 0.25
N LEU A 267 12.06 -10.59 0.24
CA LEU A 267 11.54 -9.23 0.19
C LEU A 267 11.09 -8.78 1.59
N THR A 268 10.99 -7.47 1.78
CA THR A 268 10.64 -6.82 3.03
C THR A 268 9.15 -6.96 3.34
N GLU A 269 8.83 -7.30 4.59
CA GLU A 269 7.43 -7.35 5.05
C GLU A 269 6.79 -5.96 5.11
N ASN A 270 5.62 -5.83 4.49
CA ASN A 270 4.90 -4.56 4.44
C ASN A 270 3.84 -4.40 5.53
N PHE A 271 3.33 -5.52 6.07
CA PHE A 271 2.24 -5.53 7.03
C PHE A 271 2.53 -6.43 8.22
N ARG A 272 2.13 -5.98 9.42
CA ARG A 272 2.22 -6.75 10.67
C ARG A 272 1.00 -6.51 11.57
N GLN A 273 -0.16 -7.05 11.16
CA GLN A 273 -1.44 -6.87 11.85
C GLN A 273 -1.69 -5.41 12.28
N PRO A 274 -1.72 -4.46 11.34
CA PRO A 274 -1.87 -3.04 11.64
C PRO A 274 -3.19 -2.72 12.35
N LEU A 275 -4.28 -3.41 11.99
CA LEU A 275 -5.61 -3.15 12.55
C LEU A 275 -5.75 -3.59 14.03
N ARG A 276 -4.77 -4.35 14.55
CA ARG A 276 -4.64 -4.67 15.99
C ARG A 276 -3.83 -3.65 16.79
N ALA A 277 -3.32 -2.59 16.15
CA ALA A 277 -2.54 -1.57 16.83
C ALA A 277 -3.34 -0.89 17.94
N ARG A 278 -2.66 -0.58 19.05
CA ARG A 278 -3.26 0.05 20.24
C ARG A 278 -2.96 1.55 20.33
N SER A 279 -2.25 2.06 19.35
CA SER A 279 -1.97 3.49 19.20
C SER A 279 -1.71 3.82 17.75
N PHE A 280 -1.93 5.08 17.40
CA PHE A 280 -1.67 5.57 16.04
C PHE A 280 -0.18 5.46 15.63
N THR A 281 0.75 5.56 16.60
CA THR A 281 2.17 5.31 16.33
C THR A 281 2.45 3.83 16.03
N GLU A 282 1.79 2.92 16.75
CA GLU A 282 1.93 1.48 16.52
C GLU A 282 1.31 1.07 15.18
N LEU A 283 0.19 1.69 14.80
CA LEU A 283 -0.49 1.47 13.51
C LEU A 283 0.46 1.72 12.34
N TRP A 284 1.06 2.90 12.26
CA TRP A 284 1.98 3.26 11.17
C TRP A 284 3.32 2.51 11.20
N ARG A 285 3.68 1.89 12.33
CA ARG A 285 4.82 0.95 12.39
C ARG A 285 4.50 -0.42 11.82
N ARG A 286 3.22 -0.73 11.61
CA ARG A 286 2.71 -2.03 11.15
C ARG A 286 2.02 -1.95 9.78
N TRP A 287 1.67 -0.75 9.32
CA TRP A 287 1.04 -0.46 8.04
C TRP A 287 2.09 0.06 7.05
N HIS A 288 2.12 -0.53 5.85
CA HIS A 288 2.98 -0.13 4.74
C HIS A 288 4.43 0.19 5.18
N ILE A 289 5.06 -0.80 5.83
CA ILE A 289 6.33 -0.64 6.55
C ILE A 289 7.45 -0.13 5.62
N SER A 290 7.52 -0.59 4.37
CA SER A 290 8.52 -0.12 3.42
C SER A 290 8.39 1.39 3.15
N LEU A 291 7.17 1.88 2.92
CA LEU A 291 6.91 3.30 2.66
C LEU A 291 7.18 4.15 3.91
N THR A 292 6.67 3.71 5.07
CA THR A 292 6.89 4.43 6.33
C THR A 292 8.37 4.54 6.67
N SER A 293 9.15 3.47 6.46
CA SER A 293 10.61 3.50 6.65
C SER A 293 11.32 4.34 5.60
N TRP A 294 10.86 4.33 4.34
CA TRP A 294 11.37 5.21 3.28
C TRP A 294 11.24 6.69 3.67
N PHE A 295 10.03 7.14 4.04
CA PHE A 295 9.79 8.51 4.48
C PHE A 295 10.57 8.85 5.75
N ARG A 296 10.68 7.93 6.70
CA ARG A 296 11.49 8.12 7.90
C ARG A 296 12.96 8.44 7.53
N ASP A 297 13.55 7.65 6.65
CA ASP A 297 15.00 7.67 6.39
C ASP A 297 15.43 8.77 5.41
N TYR A 298 14.56 9.16 4.49
CA TYR A 298 14.89 10.16 3.46
C TYR A 298 14.16 11.49 3.59
N LEU A 299 13.09 11.58 4.38
CA LEU A 299 12.38 12.86 4.59
C LEU A 299 12.43 13.28 6.07
N TYR A 300 11.96 12.43 6.99
CA TYR A 300 11.83 12.78 8.41
C TYR A 300 13.16 13.06 9.12
N ILE A 301 14.12 12.13 9.02
CA ILE A 301 15.44 12.26 9.67
C ILE A 301 16.20 13.48 9.11
N PRO A 302 16.26 13.71 7.78
CA PRO A 302 16.91 14.90 7.22
C PRO A 302 16.29 16.24 7.65
N LEU A 303 14.98 16.30 7.89
CA LEU A 303 14.31 17.49 8.45
C LEU A 303 14.66 17.76 9.94
N GLY A 304 15.53 16.95 10.53
CA GLY A 304 15.99 17.06 11.92
C GLY A 304 15.35 16.06 12.88
N GLY A 305 14.41 15.22 12.40
CA GLY A 305 13.75 14.18 13.19
C GLY A 305 13.19 14.72 14.52
N ASN A 306 13.66 14.15 15.63
CA ASN A 306 13.31 14.56 17.00
C ASN A 306 14.31 15.55 17.64
N ARG A 307 15.37 15.95 16.93
CA ARG A 307 16.56 16.60 17.54
C ARG A 307 16.37 18.09 17.85
N ARG A 308 15.30 18.72 17.38
CA ARG A 308 15.06 20.18 17.46
C ARG A 308 13.80 20.52 18.28
N GLY A 309 13.48 19.70 19.29
CA GLY A 309 12.34 19.90 20.19
C GLY A 309 10.99 19.40 19.65
N LYS A 310 9.96 19.46 20.51
CA LYS A 310 8.62 18.92 20.23
C LYS A 310 7.90 19.64 19.08
N ALA A 311 8.05 20.96 18.98
CA ALA A 311 7.42 21.74 17.90
C ALA A 311 7.94 21.31 16.51
N ARG A 312 9.26 21.26 16.32
CA ARG A 312 9.85 20.78 15.06
C ARG A 312 9.51 19.32 14.80
N GLN A 313 9.47 18.48 15.85
CA GLN A 313 9.03 17.09 15.72
C GLN A 313 7.62 16.96 15.12
N TYR A 314 6.66 17.78 15.58
CA TYR A 314 5.29 17.76 15.07
C TYR A 314 5.18 18.32 13.66
N ILE A 315 5.87 19.44 13.36
CA ILE A 315 5.93 19.99 11.99
C ILE A 315 6.50 18.93 11.03
N ASN A 316 7.62 18.29 11.40
CA ASN A 316 8.23 17.26 10.56
C ASN A 316 7.29 16.06 10.35
N GLN A 317 6.46 15.69 11.34
CA GLN A 317 5.47 14.62 11.19
C GLN A 317 4.33 15.02 10.26
N LEU A 318 3.80 16.25 10.40
CA LEU A 318 2.78 16.78 9.50
C LEU A 318 3.29 16.85 8.06
N VAL A 319 4.52 17.34 7.85
CA VAL A 319 5.16 17.38 6.52
C VAL A 319 5.28 15.97 5.94
N VAL A 320 5.74 14.99 6.72
CA VAL A 320 5.89 13.61 6.24
C VAL A 320 4.55 13.02 5.83
N PHE A 321 3.49 13.18 6.62
CA PHE A 321 2.18 12.65 6.26
C PHE A 321 1.52 13.41 5.12
N LEU A 322 1.72 14.72 5.01
CA LEU A 322 1.24 15.51 3.88
C LEU A 322 1.86 15.03 2.57
N VAL A 323 3.20 14.87 2.55
CA VAL A 323 3.92 14.34 1.39
C VAL A 323 3.51 12.88 1.13
N SER A 324 3.26 12.09 2.17
CA SER A 324 2.72 10.73 2.02
C SER A 324 1.32 10.71 1.40
N GLY A 325 0.45 11.66 1.75
CA GLY A 325 -0.88 11.80 1.15
C GLY A 325 -0.78 12.13 -0.34
N LEU A 326 0.02 13.15 -0.68
CA LEU A 326 0.31 13.49 -2.08
C LEU A 326 0.92 12.31 -2.85
N TRP A 327 1.80 11.54 -2.21
CA TRP A 327 2.36 10.33 -2.81
C TRP A 327 1.29 9.29 -3.15
N HIS A 328 0.22 9.16 -2.36
CA HIS A 328 -0.88 8.27 -2.71
C HIS A 328 -1.71 8.84 -3.86
N GLY A 329 -2.07 10.11 -3.85
CA GLY A 329 -2.83 10.67 -4.96
C GLY A 329 -2.80 12.19 -5.02
N ALA A 330 -2.92 12.71 -6.23
CA ALA A 330 -2.98 14.13 -6.52
C ALA A 330 -4.42 14.64 -6.40
N SER A 331 -4.96 14.62 -5.18
CA SER A 331 -6.31 15.11 -4.88
C SER A 331 -6.39 15.78 -3.52
N LEU A 332 -7.37 16.67 -3.33
CA LEU A 332 -7.57 17.34 -2.05
C LEU A 332 -7.95 16.36 -0.93
N SER A 333 -8.70 15.29 -1.25
CA SER A 333 -9.01 14.22 -0.29
C SER A 333 -7.74 13.56 0.24
N MET A 334 -6.74 13.31 -0.62
CA MET A 334 -5.45 12.73 -0.20
C MET A 334 -4.60 13.69 0.63
N VAL A 335 -4.67 15.00 0.35
CA VAL A 335 -4.06 16.03 1.20
C VAL A 335 -4.68 16.01 2.60
N VAL A 336 -6.01 15.99 2.70
CA VAL A 336 -6.72 15.94 3.99
C VAL A 336 -6.46 14.62 4.71
N TRP A 337 -6.44 13.50 4.00
CA TRP A 337 -6.05 12.19 4.53
C TRP A 337 -4.67 12.24 5.19
N GLY A 338 -3.68 12.83 4.50
CA GLY A 338 -2.32 12.98 5.02
C GLY A 338 -2.30 13.85 6.28
N LEU A 339 -2.88 15.05 6.20
CA LEU A 339 -2.94 15.96 7.33
C LEU A 339 -3.62 15.34 8.56
N LEU A 340 -4.75 14.66 8.36
CA LEU A 340 -5.51 14.05 9.45
C LEU A 340 -4.72 12.94 10.15
N ASN A 341 -4.01 12.10 9.39
CA ASN A 341 -3.09 11.11 9.95
C ASN A 341 -1.96 11.76 10.75
N GLY A 342 -1.36 12.82 10.23
CA GLY A 342 -0.33 13.59 10.92
C GLY A 342 -0.84 14.22 12.22
N VAL A 343 -2.04 14.79 12.20
CA VAL A 343 -2.71 15.37 13.38
C VAL A 343 -2.98 14.30 14.43
N TYR A 344 -3.57 13.16 14.07
CA TYR A 344 -3.82 12.07 15.01
C TYR A 344 -2.54 11.50 15.61
N LEU A 345 -1.45 11.43 14.85
CA LEU A 345 -0.14 11.05 15.40
C LEU A 345 0.37 12.08 16.42
N CYS A 346 0.32 13.37 16.08
CA CYS A 346 0.79 14.47 16.94
C CYS A 346 -0.04 14.57 18.22
N VAL A 347 -1.37 14.56 18.11
CA VAL A 347 -2.30 14.54 19.26
C VAL A 347 -2.08 13.30 20.10
N GLY A 348 -1.89 12.14 19.45
CA GLY A 348 -1.54 10.88 20.09
C GLY A 348 -0.33 10.99 21.00
N LYS A 349 0.73 11.68 20.55
CA LYS A 349 1.94 11.94 21.35
C LYS A 349 1.75 13.02 22.40
N ALA A 350 1.13 14.14 22.05
CA ALA A 350 0.94 15.28 22.95
C ALA A 350 0.10 14.91 24.18
N THR A 351 -0.91 14.07 24.00
CA THR A 351 -1.81 13.64 25.09
C THR A 351 -1.35 12.37 25.81
N GLN A 352 -0.19 11.80 25.47
CA GLN A 352 0.28 10.53 26.02
C GLN A 352 0.43 10.56 27.55
N ASP A 353 1.03 11.62 28.09
CA ASP A 353 1.26 11.74 29.54
C ASP A 353 -0.05 11.93 30.31
N ALA A 354 -0.96 12.76 29.78
CA ALA A 354 -2.28 12.97 30.35
C ALA A 354 -3.11 11.67 30.36
N ARG A 355 -3.14 10.93 29.24
CA ARG A 355 -3.80 9.63 29.17
C ARG A 355 -3.17 8.63 30.15
N ARG A 356 -1.84 8.64 30.33
CA ARG A 356 -1.17 7.76 31.30
C ARG A 356 -1.58 8.09 32.75
N LYS A 357 -1.78 9.36 33.09
CA LYS A 357 -2.30 9.77 34.42
C LYS A 357 -3.76 9.37 34.62
N LEU A 358 -4.61 9.60 33.62
CA LEU A 358 -6.04 9.26 33.67
C LEU A 358 -6.25 7.75 33.80
N THR A 359 -5.48 6.96 33.06
CA THR A 359 -5.59 5.49 33.05
C THR A 359 -5.10 4.82 34.33
N ARG A 360 -4.24 5.48 35.12
CA ARG A 360 -3.81 4.96 36.44
C ARG A 360 -4.97 4.83 37.44
N HIS A 361 -5.98 5.69 37.32
CA HIS A 361 -7.09 5.77 38.28
C HIS A 361 -8.37 5.07 37.78
N ASN A 362 -8.36 4.48 36.57
CA ASN A 362 -9.54 3.83 36.00
C ASN A 362 -9.48 2.30 36.23
N PRO A 363 -10.35 1.72 37.08
CA PRO A 363 -10.34 0.30 37.40
C PRO A 363 -10.61 -0.61 36.19
N LEU A 364 -11.47 -0.19 35.25
CA LEU A 364 -11.73 -0.94 34.02
C LEU A 364 -10.50 -1.01 33.11
N TYR A 365 -9.60 -0.03 33.20
CA TYR A 365 -8.37 0.03 32.42
C TYR A 365 -7.22 -0.83 33.00
N HIS A 366 -7.35 -1.27 34.25
CA HIS A 366 -6.45 -2.26 34.86
C HIS A 366 -6.71 -3.66 34.31
N PHE A 367 -7.93 -3.96 33.87
CA PHE A 367 -8.23 -5.21 33.18
C PHE A 367 -7.66 -5.19 31.76
N THR A 368 -6.58 -5.95 31.56
CA THR A 368 -5.77 -5.91 30.34
C THR A 368 -6.55 -6.21 29.05
N PRO A 369 -7.48 -7.19 29.00
CA PRO A 369 -8.28 -7.44 27.80
C PRO A 369 -9.15 -6.25 27.40
N VAL A 370 -9.90 -5.65 28.35
CA VAL A 370 -10.75 -4.47 28.09
C VAL A 370 -9.90 -3.30 27.60
N ARG A 371 -8.77 -3.02 28.25
CA ARG A 371 -7.83 -1.99 27.79
C ARG A 371 -7.38 -2.21 26.34
N ARG A 372 -6.98 -3.45 26.00
CA ARG A 372 -6.49 -3.77 24.65
C ARG A 372 -7.60 -3.58 23.61
N ILE A 373 -8.78 -4.14 23.85
CA ILE A 373 -9.93 -4.01 22.95
C ILE A 373 -10.29 -2.53 22.75
N PHE A 374 -10.38 -1.77 23.84
CA PHE A 374 -10.70 -0.34 23.77
C PHE A 374 -9.66 0.46 22.97
N GLN A 375 -8.36 0.26 23.25
CA GLN A 375 -7.29 0.95 22.53
C GLN A 375 -7.27 0.59 21.04
N THR A 376 -7.49 -0.68 20.71
CA THR A 376 -7.57 -1.15 19.33
C THR A 376 -8.80 -0.57 18.62
N ALA A 377 -9.98 -0.60 19.25
CA ALA A 377 -11.20 -0.02 18.70
C ALA A 377 -11.06 1.48 18.43
N VAL A 378 -10.51 2.25 19.39
CA VAL A 378 -10.26 3.69 19.20
C VAL A 378 -9.26 3.92 18.06
N THR A 379 -8.17 3.16 18.00
CA THR A 379 -7.18 3.29 16.93
C THR A 379 -7.78 2.94 15.56
N TYR A 380 -8.61 1.90 15.49
CA TYR A 380 -9.31 1.48 14.29
C TYR A 380 -10.31 2.54 13.80
N LEU A 381 -11.08 3.14 14.72
CA LEU A 381 -12.04 4.20 14.39
C LEU A 381 -11.34 5.48 13.92
N LEU A 382 -10.25 5.87 14.55
CA LEU A 382 -9.42 7.00 14.09
C LEU A 382 -8.79 6.72 12.73
N PHE A 383 -8.36 5.49 12.47
CA PHE A 383 -7.84 5.15 11.16
C PHE A 383 -8.95 5.14 10.11
N THR A 384 -10.11 4.56 10.44
CA THR A 384 -11.30 4.54 9.57
C THR A 384 -11.71 5.96 9.18
N SER A 385 -11.69 6.90 10.12
CA SER A 385 -12.02 8.29 9.83
C SER A 385 -11.06 8.91 8.81
N CYS A 386 -9.74 8.63 8.90
CA CYS A 386 -8.81 8.98 7.83
C CYS A 386 -9.18 8.31 6.51
N ILE A 387 -9.43 7.00 6.54
CA ILE A 387 -9.67 6.17 5.36
C ILE A 387 -10.93 6.60 4.57
N ILE A 388 -11.90 7.29 5.17
CA ILE A 388 -13.03 7.91 4.43
C ILE A 388 -12.52 8.85 3.32
N PHE A 389 -11.51 9.69 3.61
CA PHE A 389 -10.90 10.57 2.61
C PHE A 389 -10.06 9.80 1.58
N PHE A 390 -9.48 8.66 1.97
CA PHE A 390 -8.80 7.79 1.01
C PHE A 390 -9.81 7.21 0.02
N ARG A 391 -10.94 6.65 0.51
CA ARG A 391 -12.00 6.10 -0.35
C ARG A 391 -12.54 7.13 -1.33
N SER A 392 -12.74 8.35 -0.85
CA SER A 392 -13.34 9.43 -1.65
C SER A 392 -12.39 10.00 -2.69
N SER A 393 -11.08 9.72 -2.58
CA SER A 393 -10.11 10.09 -3.61
C SER A 393 -10.10 9.14 -4.81
N GLU A 394 -10.67 7.94 -4.67
CA GLU A 394 -10.76 7.00 -5.78
C GLU A 394 -11.69 7.56 -6.86
N VAL A 395 -11.23 7.53 -8.10
CA VAL A 395 -12.00 7.96 -9.26
C VAL A 395 -12.89 6.80 -9.70
N PHE A 396 -14.20 7.00 -9.60
CA PHE A 396 -15.25 6.10 -10.10
C PHE A 396 -16.41 6.96 -10.60
N GLU A 397 -17.28 6.36 -11.41
CA GLU A 397 -18.44 7.06 -11.97
C GLU A 397 -19.32 7.64 -10.85
N GLY A 398 -19.56 8.95 -10.88
CA GLY A 398 -20.32 9.66 -9.84
C GLY A 398 -19.53 10.10 -8.60
N SER A 399 -18.23 9.78 -8.49
CA SER A 399 -17.36 10.27 -7.40
C SER A 399 -17.27 11.80 -7.43
N LYS A 400 -17.48 12.42 -6.27
CA LYS A 400 -17.36 13.88 -6.07
C LYS A 400 -16.13 14.26 -5.26
N GLY A 401 -15.17 13.35 -5.12
CA GLY A 401 -13.90 13.62 -4.47
C GLY A 401 -14.07 13.94 -2.99
N ILE A 402 -13.66 15.13 -2.58
CA ILE A 402 -13.72 15.54 -1.17
C ILE A 402 -15.17 15.74 -0.66
N ALA A 403 -16.10 16.11 -1.54
CA ALA A 403 -17.49 16.37 -1.15
C ALA A 403 -18.16 15.11 -0.58
N ASP A 404 -17.80 13.94 -1.11
CA ASP A 404 -18.27 12.63 -0.61
C ASP A 404 -17.80 12.36 0.82
N ALA A 405 -16.53 12.62 1.10
CA ALA A 405 -16.01 12.49 2.46
C ALA A 405 -16.70 13.45 3.43
N LEU A 406 -16.88 14.71 3.03
CA LEU A 406 -17.57 15.71 3.86
C LEU A 406 -19.03 15.35 4.11
N TYR A 407 -19.73 14.82 3.10
CA TYR A 407 -21.09 14.32 3.25
C TYR A 407 -21.14 13.20 4.30
N ILE A 408 -20.29 12.19 4.17
CA ILE A 408 -20.26 11.04 5.10
C ILE A 408 -20.02 11.53 6.51
N TYR A 409 -18.99 12.37 6.72
CA TYR A 409 -18.70 12.97 8.03
C TYR A 409 -19.90 13.72 8.62
N GLY A 410 -20.61 14.51 7.81
CA GLY A 410 -21.80 15.24 8.24
C GLY A 410 -22.98 14.35 8.64
N HIS A 411 -23.04 13.12 8.13
CA HIS A 411 -24.18 12.22 8.31
C HIS A 411 -23.88 10.98 9.18
N LEU A 412 -22.64 10.78 9.66
CA LEU A 412 -22.26 9.64 10.51
C LEU A 412 -23.15 9.45 11.75
N PHE A 413 -23.65 10.55 12.33
CA PHE A 413 -24.50 10.52 13.52
C PHE A 413 -26.00 10.63 13.24
N SER A 414 -26.40 10.61 11.96
CA SER A 414 -27.80 10.68 11.56
C SER A 414 -28.51 9.32 11.64
N GLY A 415 -29.80 9.31 12.01
CA GLY A 415 -30.66 8.13 11.84
C GLY A 415 -30.40 6.92 12.76
N TRP A 416 -29.57 7.04 13.80
CA TRP A 416 -29.28 5.95 14.75
C TRP A 416 -30.51 5.41 15.48
N GLY A 417 -31.55 6.24 15.69
CA GLY A 417 -32.80 5.79 16.31
C GLY A 417 -33.49 4.66 15.54
N LYS A 418 -33.31 4.59 14.20
CA LYS A 418 -33.86 3.52 13.36
C LYS A 418 -33.29 2.14 13.70
N LEU A 419 -32.12 2.07 14.36
CA LEU A 419 -31.54 0.83 14.87
C LEU A 419 -32.42 0.13 15.90
N PHE A 420 -33.10 0.92 16.72
CA PHE A 420 -33.91 0.40 17.82
C PHE A 420 -35.39 0.34 17.46
N THR A 421 -35.86 1.19 16.55
CA THR A 421 -37.28 1.28 16.19
C THR A 421 -37.67 0.45 14.96
N ALA A 422 -36.71 0.03 14.11
CA ALA A 422 -37.00 -0.73 12.89
C ALA A 422 -35.87 -1.75 12.55
N PRO A 423 -35.65 -2.78 13.39
CA PRO A 423 -34.55 -3.75 13.20
C PRO A 423 -34.63 -4.49 11.85
N ASP A 424 -35.84 -4.83 11.38
CA ASP A 424 -36.02 -5.47 10.08
C ASP A 424 -35.62 -4.58 8.91
N ALA A 425 -35.76 -3.26 9.04
CA ALA A 425 -35.32 -2.32 8.02
C ALA A 425 -33.79 -2.33 7.87
N ILE A 426 -33.05 -2.57 8.97
CA ILE A 426 -31.59 -2.70 8.93
C ILE A 426 -31.18 -4.06 8.40
N GLY A 427 -31.88 -5.13 8.75
CA GLY A 427 -31.69 -6.43 8.10
C GLY A 427 -31.82 -6.31 6.58
N ARG A 428 -32.88 -5.65 6.11
CA ARG A 428 -33.06 -5.36 4.68
C ARG A 428 -31.98 -4.44 4.11
N ALA A 429 -31.53 -3.42 4.85
CA ALA A 429 -30.45 -2.54 4.41
C ALA A 429 -29.13 -3.31 4.24
N LEU A 430 -28.78 -4.20 5.19
CA LEU A 430 -27.59 -5.05 5.11
C LEU A 430 -27.65 -5.98 3.90
N VAL A 431 -28.80 -6.63 3.68
CA VAL A 431 -29.01 -7.47 2.49
C VAL A 431 -28.93 -6.64 1.21
N SER A 432 -29.47 -5.41 1.20
CA SER A 432 -29.44 -4.51 0.03
C SER A 432 -28.03 -4.08 -0.38
N ILE A 433 -27.11 -4.03 0.59
CA ILE A 433 -25.68 -3.78 0.32
C ILE A 433 -24.90 -5.09 0.15
N GLY A 434 -25.56 -6.22 -0.14
CA GLY A 434 -24.90 -7.50 -0.43
C GLY A 434 -24.39 -8.27 0.80
N LEU A 435 -24.66 -7.81 2.03
CA LEU A 435 -24.31 -8.52 3.26
C LEU A 435 -25.47 -9.42 3.71
N SER A 436 -25.73 -10.47 2.93
CA SER A 436 -26.59 -11.57 3.39
C SER A 436 -26.01 -12.24 4.65
N VAL A 437 -26.83 -12.96 5.41
CA VAL A 437 -26.36 -13.73 6.59
C VAL A 437 -25.25 -14.70 6.20
N GLN A 438 -25.38 -15.38 5.06
CA GLN A 438 -24.36 -16.29 4.55
C GLN A 438 -23.05 -15.54 4.24
N THR A 439 -23.11 -14.41 3.53
CA THR A 439 -21.94 -13.59 3.22
C THR A 439 -21.26 -13.11 4.51
N ALA A 440 -22.03 -12.65 5.48
CA ALA A 440 -21.52 -12.17 6.77
C ALA A 440 -20.83 -13.29 7.56
N LEU A 441 -21.39 -14.50 7.59
CA LEU A 441 -20.77 -15.66 8.23
C LEU A 441 -19.46 -16.05 7.54
N VAL A 442 -19.45 -16.13 6.21
CA VAL A 442 -18.25 -16.43 5.42
C VAL A 442 -17.15 -15.40 5.70
N LEU A 443 -17.49 -14.10 5.70
CA LEU A 443 -16.56 -13.03 6.03
C LEU A 443 -16.04 -13.16 7.47
N ALA A 444 -16.92 -13.39 8.45
CA ALA A 444 -16.52 -13.52 9.85
C ALA A 444 -15.54 -14.69 10.07
N VAL A 445 -15.84 -15.86 9.49
CA VAL A 445 -14.96 -17.03 9.56
C VAL A 445 -13.64 -16.77 8.83
N SER A 446 -13.69 -16.20 7.62
CA SER A 446 -12.49 -15.92 6.83
C SER A 446 -11.57 -14.89 7.52
N ILE A 447 -12.15 -13.83 8.07
CA ILE A 447 -11.45 -12.82 8.86
C ILE A 447 -10.83 -13.46 10.10
N LEU A 448 -11.57 -14.30 10.83
CA LEU A 448 -11.03 -15.01 12.00
C LEU A 448 -9.84 -15.90 11.63
N VAL A 449 -9.92 -16.63 10.52
CA VAL A 449 -8.82 -17.47 10.00
C VAL A 449 -7.60 -16.61 9.68
N VAL A 450 -7.76 -15.50 8.98
CA VAL A 450 -6.68 -14.57 8.65
C VAL A 450 -6.05 -13.98 9.90
N GLU A 451 -6.87 -13.44 10.79
CA GLU A 451 -6.46 -12.83 12.05
C GLU A 451 -5.74 -13.82 12.99
N THR A 452 -6.08 -15.10 12.92
CA THR A 452 -5.43 -16.17 13.71
C THR A 452 -4.09 -16.55 13.10
N LEU A 453 -4.04 -16.84 11.79
CA LEU A 453 -2.79 -17.25 11.13
C LEU A 453 -1.75 -16.12 11.10
N GLU A 454 -2.17 -14.87 10.89
CA GLU A 454 -1.27 -13.71 10.92
C GLU A 454 -0.92 -13.24 12.35
N SER A 455 -1.52 -13.84 13.40
CA SER A 455 -1.15 -13.53 14.79
C SER A 455 0.19 -14.11 15.20
N VAL A 456 0.65 -15.11 14.46
CA VAL A 456 2.00 -15.64 14.59
C VAL A 456 2.95 -14.57 14.06
N GLN A 457 3.93 -14.16 14.87
CA GLN A 457 4.89 -13.10 14.50
C GLN A 457 5.85 -13.50 13.36
N GLU A 458 5.71 -14.73 12.84
CA GLU A 458 6.47 -15.25 11.72
C GLU A 458 5.66 -15.16 10.41
N PRO A 459 6.32 -14.87 9.28
CA PRO A 459 5.68 -14.88 7.97
C PRO A 459 4.95 -16.19 7.66
N VAL A 460 3.77 -16.09 7.04
CA VAL A 460 2.87 -17.22 6.78
C VAL A 460 3.52 -18.34 5.95
N ASN A 461 4.43 -17.99 5.03
CA ASN A 461 5.20 -18.95 4.23
C ASN A 461 6.17 -19.81 5.06
N ARG A 462 6.66 -19.31 6.19
CA ARG A 462 7.53 -20.06 7.12
C ARG A 462 6.68 -20.82 8.13
N THR A 463 5.63 -20.18 8.68
CA THR A 463 4.70 -20.79 9.64
C THR A 463 4.06 -22.06 9.09
N ILE A 464 3.56 -22.02 7.84
CA ILE A 464 2.90 -23.17 7.23
C ILE A 464 3.81 -24.39 7.04
N ARG A 465 5.12 -24.17 6.93
CA ARG A 465 6.09 -25.27 6.76
C ARG A 465 6.35 -26.01 8.06
N LYS A 466 6.05 -25.40 9.22
CA LYS A 466 6.09 -26.02 10.55
C LYS A 466 4.83 -26.83 10.86
N VAL A 467 3.73 -26.62 10.12
CA VAL A 467 2.48 -27.37 10.28
C VAL A 467 2.63 -28.79 9.73
N PRO A 468 2.21 -29.84 10.47
CA PRO A 468 2.25 -31.22 10.00
C PRO A 468 1.52 -31.42 8.66
N ILE A 469 2.05 -32.31 7.82
CA ILE A 469 1.57 -32.51 6.45
C ILE A 469 0.06 -32.82 6.37
N PHE A 470 -0.46 -33.60 7.32
CA PHE A 470 -1.87 -34.01 7.37
C PHE A 470 -2.83 -32.88 7.77
N LEU A 471 -2.35 -31.79 8.38
CA LEU A 471 -3.15 -30.57 8.60
C LEU A 471 -2.94 -29.55 7.49
N ARG A 472 -1.74 -29.53 6.92
CA ARG A 472 -1.33 -28.56 5.90
C ARG A 472 -2.08 -28.74 4.58
N TRP A 473 -2.21 -29.97 4.09
CA TRP A 473 -2.92 -30.22 2.81
C TRP A 473 -4.43 -29.93 2.89
N PRO A 474 -5.16 -30.37 3.93
CA PRO A 474 -6.55 -29.96 4.11
C PRO A 474 -6.72 -28.45 4.15
N LEU A 475 -5.80 -27.71 4.78
CA LEU A 475 -5.82 -26.25 4.75
C LEU A 475 -5.66 -25.70 3.33
N TYR A 476 -4.76 -26.25 2.51
CA TYR A 476 -4.61 -25.83 1.12
C TYR A 476 -5.90 -26.04 0.32
N TYR A 477 -6.51 -27.21 0.45
CA TYR A 477 -7.78 -27.50 -0.21
C TYR A 477 -8.90 -26.59 0.32
N ALA A 478 -8.96 -26.34 1.62
CA ALA A 478 -9.96 -25.46 2.22
C ALA A 478 -9.83 -24.02 1.69
N LEU A 479 -8.62 -23.49 1.53
CA LEU A 479 -8.41 -22.15 0.95
C LEU A 479 -8.82 -22.11 -0.52
N VAL A 480 -8.47 -23.14 -1.31
CA VAL A 480 -8.85 -23.22 -2.73
C VAL A 480 -10.36 -23.36 -2.89
N LEU A 481 -11.00 -24.27 -2.16
CA LEU A 481 -12.46 -24.43 -2.16
C LEU A 481 -13.15 -23.17 -1.65
N GLY A 482 -12.60 -22.52 -0.63
CA GLY A 482 -13.11 -21.25 -0.11
C GLY A 482 -13.12 -20.16 -1.19
N MET A 483 -12.06 -20.06 -2.01
CA MET A 483 -12.05 -19.17 -3.16
C MET A 483 -13.05 -19.59 -4.24
N LEU A 484 -13.18 -20.88 -4.54
CA LEU A 484 -14.10 -21.36 -5.58
C LEU A 484 -15.57 -21.13 -5.22
N PHE A 485 -15.95 -21.38 -3.97
CA PHE A 485 -17.35 -21.28 -3.53
C PHE A 485 -17.75 -19.90 -3.02
N PHE A 486 -16.80 -19.13 -2.49
CA PHE A 486 -17.09 -17.85 -1.82
C PHE A 486 -16.28 -16.66 -2.36
N GLY A 487 -15.41 -16.89 -3.34
CA GLY A 487 -14.62 -15.81 -3.94
C GLY A 487 -15.47 -14.93 -4.86
N SER A 488 -15.31 -13.62 -4.70
CA SER A 488 -15.78 -12.63 -5.66
C SER A 488 -14.67 -12.29 -6.65
N PHE A 489 -14.87 -12.63 -7.93
CA PHE A 489 -13.86 -12.50 -9.00
C PHE A 489 -14.09 -11.29 -9.92
N ALA A 490 -15.15 -10.51 -9.70
CA ALA A 490 -15.56 -9.42 -10.59
C ALA A 490 -14.51 -8.29 -10.72
N ASN A 491 -13.63 -8.12 -9.73
CA ASN A 491 -12.58 -7.11 -9.74
C ASN A 491 -11.20 -7.73 -9.49
N SER A 492 -10.36 -7.76 -10.52
CA SER A 492 -8.98 -8.25 -10.45
C SER A 492 -7.96 -7.14 -10.14
N GLY A 493 -8.32 -5.85 -10.23
CA GLY A 493 -7.42 -4.74 -9.93
C GLY A 493 -7.11 -4.62 -8.44
N SER A 494 -5.90 -4.17 -8.10
CA SER A 494 -5.54 -3.72 -6.74
C SER A 494 -6.00 -2.28 -6.53
N ILE A 495 -6.56 -1.95 -5.36
CA ILE A 495 -6.92 -0.59 -4.99
C ILE A 495 -5.66 0.29 -4.97
N TYR A 496 -4.59 -0.21 -4.35
CA TYR A 496 -3.31 0.50 -4.25
C TYR A 496 -2.55 0.60 -5.58
N GLY A 497 -2.80 -0.31 -6.53
CA GLY A 497 -2.18 -0.27 -7.85
C GLY A 497 -2.67 0.87 -8.75
N ARG A 498 -3.77 1.53 -8.37
CA ARG A 498 -4.37 2.69 -9.08
C ARG A 498 -3.73 4.03 -8.69
N PHE A 499 -2.81 4.02 -7.72
CA PHE A 499 -2.28 5.21 -7.03
C PHE A 499 -0.78 5.42 -7.25
#